data_AF-A0A0F5FT74-F1
#
_entry.id   AF-A0A0F5FT74-F1
#
_cell.length_a   1.000
_cell.length_b   1.000
_cell.length_c   1.000
_cell.angle_alpha   90.00
_cell.angle_beta   90.00
_cell.angle_gamma   90.00
#
_symmetry.space_group_name_H-M   'P 1'
#
loop_
_entity.id
_entity.type
_entity.pdbx_description
1 polymer ?
#
loop_
_entity_poly.entity_id
_entity_poly.type
_entity_poly.pdbx_seq_one_letter_code
_entity_poly.pdbx_strand_id
1 'polypeptide(L)'
;MLIANGRTPDAITTVFGNVGLAAATRNILATLAVADTDIPVHSGADRPLAQPIISAEHIHGEDGLGGAPRPARTGQVASTDAIGFLRRTFREAAGRGEKVDILMIGPLTNLALALRLEPTITVGIGQLTIMGGSVYGRGNTTPAAEFNIYADPEAAAIVFQADIETVVVPWEPCVTHYMVGADVDALFAPLPEGPEKAFSQALAQHARQTIAGYGGGDAFRFVDPFAAAVVIEPSIVTRSIKASVDVALAPGITRGMTVVDPSGRLGTPMVTLVEEGRIERLVGLYQASIAYAPAPRARIATA
;
A
#
# COMPACT_ATOMS: atom_id res chain seq x y z
N MET A 1 -5.93 9.18 1.81
CA MET A 1 -6.83 9.06 0.65
C MET A 1 -8.09 8.25 0.93
N LEU A 2 -8.00 7.03 1.45
CA LEU A 2 -9.15 6.19 1.80
C LEU A 2 -10.19 6.90 2.70
N ILE A 3 -9.76 7.44 3.84
CA ILE A 3 -10.63 8.15 4.81
C ILE A 3 -11.38 9.31 4.15
N ALA A 4 -10.65 10.19 3.46
CA ALA A 4 -11.21 11.39 2.83
C ALA A 4 -12.24 11.10 1.74
N ASN A 5 -12.22 9.89 1.16
CA ASN A 5 -13.11 9.45 0.11
C ASN A 5 -14.13 8.40 0.61
N GLY A 6 -14.42 8.38 1.92
CA GLY A 6 -15.51 7.57 2.49
C GLY A 6 -15.25 6.06 2.52
N ARG A 7 -13.98 5.63 2.38
CA ARG A 7 -13.55 4.22 2.46
C ARG A 7 -12.65 3.99 3.67
N THR A 8 -13.09 4.42 4.85
CA THR A 8 -12.32 4.27 6.09
C THR A 8 -12.01 2.80 6.39
N PRO A 9 -10.73 2.42 6.58
CA PRO A 9 -10.37 1.05 6.97
C PRO A 9 -10.95 0.66 8.33
N ASP A 10 -11.42 -0.57 8.47
CA ASP A 10 -11.82 -1.14 9.77
C ASP A 10 -10.60 -1.38 10.68
N ALA A 11 -9.44 -1.66 10.09
CA ALA A 11 -8.17 -1.84 10.77
C ALA A 11 -7.00 -1.63 9.81
N ILE A 12 -5.80 -1.42 10.36
CA ILE A 12 -4.54 -1.36 9.60
C ILE A 12 -3.57 -2.38 10.20
N THR A 13 -2.96 -3.19 9.33
CA THR A 13 -1.81 -4.02 9.73
C THR A 13 -0.52 -3.39 9.23
N THR A 14 0.56 -3.52 10.00
CA THR A 14 1.89 -3.06 9.59
C THR A 14 2.86 -4.22 9.43
N VAL A 15 3.84 -4.03 8.56
CA VAL A 15 4.86 -5.01 8.16
C VAL A 15 6.18 -4.25 7.95
N PHE A 16 7.32 -4.94 8.06
CA PHE A 16 8.59 -4.40 7.59
C PHE A 16 8.54 -4.06 6.08
N GLY A 17 9.48 -3.26 5.59
CA GLY A 17 9.60 -2.96 4.16
C GLY A 17 10.47 -1.74 3.95
N ASN A 18 9.87 -0.63 3.50
CA ASN A 18 10.58 0.62 3.26
C ASN A 18 11.42 1.06 4.47
N VAL A 19 10.88 0.85 5.67
CA VAL A 19 11.55 0.99 6.96
C VAL A 19 11.28 -0.26 7.81
N GLY A 20 12.03 -0.41 8.90
CA GLY A 20 11.76 -1.47 9.88
C GLY A 20 10.36 -1.37 10.49
N LEU A 21 9.77 -2.50 10.90
CA LEU A 21 8.40 -2.59 11.42
C LEU A 21 8.08 -1.55 12.49
N ALA A 22 8.97 -1.34 13.46
CA ALA A 22 8.75 -0.38 14.53
C ALA A 22 8.57 1.06 14.01
N ALA A 23 9.32 1.44 12.97
CA ALA A 23 9.16 2.75 12.32
C ALA A 23 7.85 2.80 11.52
N ALA A 24 7.54 1.75 10.75
CA ALA A 24 6.28 1.66 10.00
C ALA A 24 5.05 1.79 10.92
N THR A 25 5.02 1.08 12.04
CA THR A 25 3.95 1.17 13.03
C THR A 25 3.83 2.58 13.63
N ARG A 26 4.95 3.22 14.00
CA ARG A 26 4.94 4.61 14.48
C ARG A 26 4.44 5.59 13.41
N ASN A 27 4.78 5.36 12.15
CA ASN A 27 4.40 6.22 11.04
C ASN A 27 2.89 6.15 10.79
N ILE A 28 2.30 4.96 10.79
CA ILE A 28 0.84 4.82 10.69
C ILE A 28 0.14 5.50 11.87
N LEU A 29 0.61 5.30 13.10
CA LEU A 29 0.02 5.97 14.28
C LEU A 29 0.13 7.50 14.21
N ALA A 30 1.23 8.04 13.66
CA ALA A 30 1.38 9.47 13.43
C ALA A 30 0.41 9.98 12.35
N THR A 31 0.29 9.26 11.23
CA THR A 31 -0.66 9.59 10.15
C THR A 31 -2.10 9.59 10.65
N LEU A 32 -2.50 8.60 11.46
CA LEU A 32 -3.85 8.53 12.05
C LEU A 32 -4.09 9.66 13.04
N ALA A 33 -3.08 10.05 13.83
CA ALA A 33 -3.18 11.18 14.74
C ALA A 33 -3.30 12.53 14.01
N VAL A 34 -2.60 12.70 12.87
CA VAL A 34 -2.79 13.87 11.99
C VAL A 34 -4.18 13.88 11.38
N ALA A 35 -4.71 12.71 10.98
CA ALA A 35 -6.07 12.57 10.47
C ALA A 35 -7.14 12.55 11.57
N ASP A 36 -6.76 12.74 12.85
CA ASP A 36 -7.64 12.69 14.02
C ASP A 36 -8.60 11.49 14.07
N THR A 37 -8.11 10.30 13.70
CA THR A 37 -8.91 9.07 13.64
C THR A 37 -8.33 7.93 14.48
N ASP A 38 -9.19 7.07 15.00
CA ASP A 38 -8.85 6.00 15.96
C ASP A 38 -8.98 4.61 15.32
N ILE A 39 -8.42 4.41 14.12
CA ILE A 39 -8.40 3.11 13.43
C ILE A 39 -7.44 2.16 14.14
N PRO A 40 -7.84 0.92 14.51
CA PRO A 40 -6.97 -0.01 15.21
C PRO A 40 -5.77 -0.44 14.34
N VAL A 41 -4.57 -0.31 14.91
CA VAL A 41 -3.30 -0.69 14.25
C VAL A 41 -2.74 -1.95 14.87
N HIS A 42 -2.53 -2.98 14.05
CA HIS A 42 -1.92 -4.25 14.44
C HIS A 42 -0.51 -4.37 13.86
N SER A 43 0.50 -4.55 14.72
CA SER A 43 1.89 -4.77 14.30
C SER A 43 2.10 -6.23 13.90
N GLY A 44 2.77 -6.45 12.76
CA GLY A 44 2.90 -7.76 12.12
C GLY A 44 4.33 -8.26 12.00
N ALA A 45 4.66 -8.83 10.85
CA ALA A 45 5.97 -9.40 10.59
C ALA A 45 7.07 -8.32 10.54
N ASP A 46 8.18 -8.58 11.22
CA ASP A 46 9.35 -7.70 11.31
C ASP A 46 10.45 -8.03 10.29
N ARG A 47 10.27 -9.11 9.52
CA ARG A 47 11.25 -9.66 8.57
C ARG A 47 10.56 -10.51 7.50
N PRO A 48 11.21 -10.73 6.34
CA PRO A 48 10.69 -11.62 5.31
C PRO A 48 10.78 -13.09 5.72
N LEU A 49 10.15 -13.98 4.95
CA LEU A 49 10.11 -15.40 5.26
C LEU A 49 11.48 -16.10 5.18
N ALA A 50 12.33 -15.73 4.21
CA ALA A 50 13.54 -16.50 3.93
C ALA A 50 14.81 -15.67 3.74
N GLN A 51 14.71 -14.49 3.13
CA GLN A 51 15.89 -13.69 2.77
C GLN A 51 16.29 -12.66 3.85
N PRO A 52 17.47 -12.02 3.75
CA PRO A 52 17.80 -10.90 4.60
C PRO A 52 16.83 -9.72 4.45
N ILE A 53 16.65 -8.95 5.51
CA ILE A 53 15.88 -7.70 5.46
C ILE A 53 16.58 -6.72 4.51
N ILE A 54 15.79 -6.10 3.64
CA ILE A 54 16.19 -4.94 2.85
C ILE A 54 15.40 -3.72 3.32
N SER A 55 15.95 -2.52 3.13
CA SER A 55 15.27 -1.26 3.42
C SER A 55 15.26 -0.34 2.20
N ALA A 56 14.34 0.62 2.20
CA ALA A 56 14.25 1.69 1.22
C ALA A 56 14.35 3.07 1.90
N GLU A 57 15.07 3.18 3.02
CA GLU A 57 15.30 4.45 3.73
C GLU A 57 15.97 5.50 2.83
N HIS A 58 16.80 5.08 1.87
CA HIS A 58 17.41 5.94 0.86
C HIS A 58 16.40 6.54 -0.14
N ILE A 59 15.16 6.01 -0.19
CA ILE A 59 14.04 6.50 -0.99
C ILE A 59 13.06 7.28 -0.11
N HIS A 60 12.75 6.79 1.09
CA HIS A 60 11.67 7.31 1.93
C HIS A 60 12.15 8.19 3.11
N GLY A 61 13.46 8.41 3.23
CA GLY A 61 14.09 9.01 4.41
C GLY A 61 14.29 7.99 5.53
N GLU A 62 15.22 8.27 6.44
CA GLU A 62 15.55 7.40 7.59
C GLU A 62 14.32 7.08 8.46
N ASP A 63 13.36 8.01 8.53
CA ASP A 63 12.15 7.85 9.32
C ASP A 63 10.97 7.27 8.54
N GLY A 64 11.10 7.10 7.22
CA GLY A 64 10.07 6.58 6.31
C GLY A 64 8.93 7.56 5.97
N LEU A 65 8.99 8.82 6.44
CA LEU A 65 8.03 9.88 6.15
C LEU A 65 8.73 11.14 5.59
N GLY A 66 9.98 11.03 5.14
CA GLY A 66 10.69 12.16 4.54
C GLY A 66 10.86 13.36 5.46
N GLY A 67 10.89 13.15 6.79
CA GLY A 67 10.98 14.25 7.76
C GLY A 67 9.68 15.05 7.96
N ALA A 68 8.52 14.50 7.57
CA ALA A 68 7.23 15.14 7.83
C ALA A 68 7.02 15.45 9.33
N PRO A 69 6.38 16.60 9.67
CA PRO A 69 6.18 17.01 11.05
C PRO A 69 5.35 15.97 11.82
N ARG A 70 5.82 15.57 13.01
CA ARG A 70 5.13 14.57 13.83
C ARG A 70 4.19 15.22 14.85
N PRO A 71 2.99 14.65 15.07
CA PRO A 71 2.09 15.14 16.11
C PRO A 71 2.71 14.87 17.50
N ALA A 72 2.40 15.74 18.47
CA ALA A 72 2.92 15.64 19.83
C ALA A 72 2.42 14.40 20.58
N ARG A 73 1.28 13.84 20.16
CA ARG A 73 0.67 12.63 20.72
C ARG A 73 0.16 11.75 19.59
N THR A 74 0.27 10.44 19.76
CA THR A 74 -0.28 9.44 18.85
C THR A 74 -1.14 8.44 19.60
N GLY A 75 -1.93 7.66 18.87
CA GLY A 75 -2.58 6.48 19.42
C GLY A 75 -1.59 5.39 19.85
N GLN A 76 -2.14 4.28 20.33
CA GLN A 76 -1.39 3.08 20.72
C GLN A 76 -1.64 1.95 19.73
N VAL A 77 -0.70 1.01 19.66
CA VAL A 77 -0.87 -0.23 18.90
C VAL A 77 -1.98 -1.05 19.54
N ALA A 78 -2.95 -1.50 18.74
CA ALA A 78 -4.07 -2.32 19.19
C ALA A 78 -3.63 -3.76 19.54
N SER A 79 -2.73 -4.35 18.75
CA SER A 79 -2.02 -5.59 19.12
C SER A 79 -0.71 -5.75 18.34
N THR A 80 0.17 -6.62 18.83
CA THR A 80 1.39 -7.05 18.12
C THR A 80 1.21 -8.40 17.41
N ASP A 81 -0.03 -8.73 17.06
CA ASP A 81 -0.43 -9.99 16.41
C ASP A 81 -1.28 -9.69 15.17
N ALA A 82 -0.69 -9.03 14.16
CA ALA A 82 -1.39 -8.78 12.89
C ALA A 82 -1.78 -10.06 12.16
N ILE A 83 -0.95 -11.12 12.24
CA ILE A 83 -1.20 -12.39 11.56
C ILE A 83 -2.43 -13.07 12.18
N GLY A 84 -2.51 -13.16 13.52
CA GLY A 84 -3.68 -13.69 14.20
C GLY A 84 -4.90 -12.80 14.07
N PHE A 85 -4.73 -11.47 13.99
CA PHE A 85 -5.83 -10.55 13.63
C PHE A 85 -6.42 -10.91 12.25
N LEU A 86 -5.61 -10.98 11.19
CA LEU A 86 -6.08 -11.32 9.84
C LEU A 86 -6.81 -12.67 9.82
N ARG A 87 -6.24 -13.69 10.47
CA ARG A 87 -6.87 -15.01 10.57
C ARG A 87 -8.24 -14.96 11.23
N ARG A 88 -8.37 -14.27 12.37
CA ARG A 88 -9.65 -14.12 13.07
C ARG A 88 -10.66 -13.39 12.21
N THR A 89 -10.28 -12.24 11.65
CA THR A 89 -11.14 -11.40 10.80
C THR A 89 -11.72 -12.19 9.63
N PHE A 90 -10.88 -12.88 8.86
CA PHE A 90 -11.35 -13.63 7.69
C PHE A 90 -12.10 -14.91 8.05
N ARG A 91 -11.70 -15.63 9.11
CA ARG A 91 -12.47 -16.79 9.58
C ARG A 91 -13.88 -16.39 10.04
N GLU A 92 -13.98 -15.30 10.78
CA GLU A 92 -15.26 -14.79 11.28
C GLU A 92 -16.15 -14.30 10.13
N ALA A 93 -15.58 -13.58 9.15
CA ALA A 93 -16.29 -13.20 7.94
C ALA A 93 -16.84 -14.42 7.19
N ALA A 94 -16.01 -15.43 6.96
CA ALA A 94 -16.43 -16.69 6.34
C ALA A 94 -17.57 -17.37 7.12
N GLY A 95 -17.49 -17.41 8.45
CA GLY A 95 -18.53 -17.98 9.31
C GLY A 95 -19.88 -17.24 9.23
N ARG A 96 -19.86 -15.95 8.87
CA ARG A 96 -21.08 -15.14 8.64
C ARG A 96 -21.55 -15.15 7.19
N GLY A 97 -20.84 -15.81 6.27
CA GLY A 97 -21.10 -15.71 4.82
C GLY A 97 -20.78 -14.33 4.24
N GLU A 98 -19.96 -13.54 4.94
CA GLU A 98 -19.49 -12.23 4.55
C GLU A 98 -18.07 -12.34 3.96
N LYS A 99 -17.60 -11.23 3.38
CA LYS A 99 -16.24 -11.08 2.89
C LYS A 99 -15.66 -9.75 3.33
N VAL A 100 -14.36 -9.75 3.60
CA VAL A 100 -13.59 -8.55 3.96
C VAL A 100 -12.55 -8.30 2.87
N ASP A 101 -12.60 -7.10 2.28
CA ASP A 101 -11.61 -6.66 1.30
C ASP A 101 -10.30 -6.29 1.99
N ILE A 102 -9.17 -6.47 1.30
CA ILE A 102 -7.85 -6.12 1.83
C ILE A 102 -7.02 -5.39 0.77
N LEU A 103 -6.47 -4.25 1.18
CA LEU A 103 -5.49 -3.49 0.41
C LEU A 103 -4.10 -3.70 1.00
N MET A 104 -3.17 -4.20 0.18
CA MET A 104 -1.78 -4.45 0.55
C MET A 104 -0.85 -3.51 -0.22
N ILE A 105 -0.21 -2.59 0.49
CA ILE A 105 0.72 -1.57 -0.05
C ILE A 105 2.13 -1.72 0.54
N GLY A 106 2.49 -2.95 0.90
CA GLY A 106 3.78 -3.33 1.47
C GLY A 106 4.08 -4.80 1.19
N PRO A 107 5.19 -5.36 1.72
CA PRO A 107 5.51 -6.77 1.57
C PRO A 107 4.38 -7.69 2.04
N LEU A 108 4.17 -8.78 1.30
CA LEU A 108 2.97 -9.62 1.43
C LEU A 108 3.03 -10.62 2.62
N THR A 109 4.03 -10.49 3.48
CA THR A 109 4.41 -11.43 4.54
C THR A 109 3.28 -11.72 5.53
N ASN A 110 2.55 -10.70 5.99
CA ASN A 110 1.46 -10.88 6.95
C ASN A 110 0.38 -11.81 6.40
N LEU A 111 -0.06 -11.60 5.15
CA LEU A 111 -1.08 -12.43 4.52
C LEU A 111 -0.55 -13.82 4.18
N ALA A 112 0.69 -13.92 3.68
CA ALA A 112 1.32 -15.21 3.40
C ALA A 112 1.39 -16.11 4.65
N LEU A 113 1.79 -15.56 5.79
CA LEU A 113 1.80 -16.27 7.07
C LEU A 113 0.39 -16.67 7.51
N ALA A 114 -0.59 -15.77 7.38
CA ALA A 114 -1.98 -16.07 7.72
C ALA A 114 -2.53 -17.24 6.88
N LEU A 115 -2.29 -17.23 5.56
CA LEU A 115 -2.69 -18.28 4.63
C LEU A 115 -1.98 -19.61 4.90
N ARG A 116 -0.69 -19.58 5.28
CA ARG A 116 0.05 -20.80 5.63
C ARG A 116 -0.43 -21.41 6.94
N LEU A 117 -0.80 -20.59 7.92
CA LEU A 117 -1.34 -21.05 9.19
C LEU A 117 -2.79 -21.55 9.05
N GLU A 118 -3.55 -21.00 8.11
CA GLU A 118 -4.96 -21.32 7.94
C GLU A 118 -5.45 -21.12 6.50
N PRO A 119 -5.21 -22.09 5.61
CA PRO A 119 -5.52 -21.95 4.18
C PRO A 119 -7.01 -21.69 3.87
N THR A 120 -7.92 -22.09 4.76
CA THR A 120 -9.37 -21.94 4.56
C THR A 120 -9.88 -20.51 4.74
N ILE A 121 -9.05 -19.57 5.24
CA ILE A 121 -9.48 -18.18 5.42
C ILE A 121 -9.75 -17.46 4.10
N THR A 122 -9.27 -17.99 2.97
CA THR A 122 -9.52 -17.43 1.62
C THR A 122 -11.00 -17.19 1.36
N VAL A 123 -11.89 -18.02 1.92
CA VAL A 123 -13.35 -17.93 1.73
C VAL A 123 -13.91 -16.63 2.32
N GLY A 124 -13.31 -16.10 3.39
CA GLY A 124 -13.71 -14.83 4.02
C GLY A 124 -12.99 -13.60 3.45
N ILE A 125 -12.09 -13.79 2.48
CA ILE A 125 -11.42 -12.70 1.80
C ILE A 125 -12.29 -12.29 0.60
N GLY A 126 -12.58 -10.98 0.52
CA GLY A 126 -13.22 -10.34 -0.61
C GLY A 126 -12.24 -10.11 -1.75
N GLN A 127 -12.17 -8.86 -2.20
CA GLN A 127 -11.15 -8.43 -3.14
C GLN A 127 -9.82 -8.18 -2.42
N LEU A 128 -8.76 -8.82 -2.92
CA LEU A 128 -7.37 -8.55 -2.55
C LEU A 128 -6.78 -7.57 -3.57
N THR A 129 -6.51 -6.34 -3.15
CA THR A 129 -5.79 -5.36 -3.97
C THR A 129 -4.34 -5.24 -3.51
N ILE A 130 -3.39 -5.42 -4.42
CA ILE A 130 -1.96 -5.38 -4.14
C ILE A 130 -1.33 -4.22 -4.91
N MET A 131 -0.60 -3.34 -4.24
CA MET A 131 0.41 -2.52 -4.89
C MET A 131 1.73 -3.28 -4.88
N GLY A 132 2.19 -3.67 -6.06
CA GLY A 132 3.48 -4.32 -6.19
C GLY A 132 3.63 -5.13 -7.46
N GLY A 133 4.85 -5.58 -7.70
CA GLY A 133 5.21 -6.34 -8.87
C GLY A 133 5.31 -5.50 -10.13
N SER A 134 5.49 -6.20 -11.24
CA SER A 134 5.67 -5.62 -12.57
C SER A 134 5.01 -6.50 -13.64
N VAL A 135 4.48 -5.89 -14.70
CA VAL A 135 3.91 -6.64 -15.84
C VAL A 135 4.97 -6.98 -16.88
N TYR A 136 5.88 -6.04 -17.12
CA TYR A 136 6.84 -6.06 -18.22
C TYR A 136 8.28 -6.27 -17.75
N GLY A 137 8.47 -6.75 -16.51
CA GLY A 137 9.77 -7.01 -15.92
C GLY A 137 10.60 -5.76 -15.68
N ARG A 138 9.95 -4.59 -15.51
CA ARG A 138 10.61 -3.32 -15.21
C ARG A 138 10.49 -3.02 -13.72
N GLY A 139 11.53 -3.38 -12.96
CA GLY A 139 11.59 -3.16 -11.52
C GLY A 139 12.02 -1.75 -11.10
N ASN A 140 11.98 -1.51 -9.79
CA ASN A 140 12.49 -0.29 -9.14
C ASN A 140 13.58 -0.57 -8.09
N THR A 141 13.69 -1.82 -7.63
CA THR A 141 14.68 -2.26 -6.63
C THR A 141 15.81 -3.01 -7.29
N THR A 142 15.46 -3.90 -8.21
CA THR A 142 16.38 -4.46 -9.19
C THR A 142 15.85 -4.12 -10.58
N PRO A 143 16.63 -4.33 -11.65
CA PRO A 143 16.12 -4.16 -13.01
C PRO A 143 14.83 -4.95 -13.29
N ALA A 144 14.64 -6.10 -12.61
CA ALA A 144 13.53 -7.03 -12.87
C ALA A 144 12.45 -7.07 -11.78
N ALA A 145 12.68 -6.47 -10.61
CA ALA A 145 11.81 -6.63 -9.44
C ALA A 145 11.40 -5.30 -8.80
N GLU A 146 10.12 -5.23 -8.47
CA GLU A 146 9.51 -4.17 -7.67
C GLU A 146 9.72 -4.46 -6.17
N PHE A 147 9.89 -3.40 -5.37
CA PHE A 147 10.26 -3.46 -3.96
C PHE A 147 9.39 -4.37 -3.08
N ASN A 148 8.06 -4.21 -3.07
CA ASN A 148 7.18 -4.98 -2.18
C ASN A 148 7.28 -6.49 -2.44
N ILE A 149 7.37 -6.89 -3.71
CA ILE A 149 7.59 -8.30 -4.09
C ILE A 149 9.03 -8.71 -3.80
N TYR A 150 10.01 -7.86 -4.11
CA TYR A 150 11.43 -8.17 -3.90
C TYR A 150 11.79 -8.26 -2.42
N ALA A 151 11.10 -7.56 -1.53
CA ALA A 151 11.33 -7.56 -0.09
C ALA A 151 10.98 -8.91 0.56
N ASP A 152 9.96 -9.61 0.05
CA ASP A 152 9.62 -10.98 0.43
C ASP A 152 9.06 -11.79 -0.75
N PRO A 153 9.93 -12.28 -1.66
CA PRO A 153 9.51 -13.01 -2.84
C PRO A 153 8.77 -14.30 -2.50
N GLU A 154 9.19 -14.96 -1.42
CA GLU A 154 8.55 -16.19 -0.93
C GLU A 154 7.12 -15.91 -0.47
N ALA A 155 6.89 -14.83 0.29
CA ALA A 155 5.53 -14.45 0.67
C ALA A 155 4.66 -14.11 -0.55
N ALA A 156 5.21 -13.39 -1.53
CA ALA A 156 4.48 -13.07 -2.74
C ALA A 156 4.08 -14.33 -3.54
N ALA A 157 4.99 -15.30 -3.70
CA ALA A 157 4.67 -16.58 -4.34
C ALA A 157 3.52 -17.31 -3.63
N ILE A 158 3.47 -17.27 -2.30
CA ILE A 158 2.39 -17.86 -1.50
C ILE A 158 1.05 -17.17 -1.81
N VAL A 159 1.04 -15.84 -1.81
CA VAL A 159 -0.19 -15.06 -2.02
C VAL A 159 -0.72 -15.21 -3.44
N PHE A 160 0.15 -15.20 -4.46
CA PHE A 160 -0.29 -15.41 -5.85
C PHE A 160 -0.81 -16.82 -6.13
N GLN A 161 -0.51 -17.81 -5.28
CA GLN A 161 -1.08 -19.16 -5.36
C GLN A 161 -2.45 -19.29 -4.67
N ALA A 162 -2.89 -18.28 -3.91
CA ALA A 162 -4.15 -18.34 -3.17
C ALA A 162 -5.34 -18.07 -4.10
N ASP A 163 -6.39 -18.88 -3.97
CA ASP A 163 -7.64 -18.71 -4.70
C ASP A 163 -8.45 -17.55 -4.10
N ILE A 164 -8.06 -16.32 -4.46
CA ILE A 164 -8.64 -15.06 -4.00
C ILE A 164 -8.83 -14.15 -5.22
N GLU A 165 -9.96 -13.45 -5.30
CA GLU A 165 -10.16 -12.42 -6.31
C GLU A 165 -9.13 -11.30 -6.14
N THR A 166 -8.13 -11.28 -7.01
CA THR A 166 -6.94 -10.44 -6.84
C THR A 166 -6.82 -9.40 -7.95
N VAL A 167 -6.61 -8.14 -7.54
CA VAL A 167 -6.26 -7.01 -8.40
C VAL A 167 -4.86 -6.54 -8.03
N VAL A 168 -3.96 -6.48 -9.01
CA VAL A 168 -2.60 -5.98 -8.84
C VAL A 168 -2.49 -4.63 -9.51
N VAL A 169 -1.98 -3.64 -8.78
CA VAL A 169 -1.54 -2.33 -9.28
C VAL A 169 0.00 -2.38 -9.32
N PRO A 170 0.57 -2.75 -10.47
CA PRO A 170 2.01 -2.92 -10.60
C PRO A 170 2.75 -1.58 -10.63
N TRP A 171 4.08 -1.64 -10.55
CA TRP A 171 4.93 -0.45 -10.57
C TRP A 171 4.82 0.38 -11.86
N GLU A 172 4.71 -0.26 -13.02
CA GLU A 172 4.76 0.44 -14.32
C GLU A 172 3.66 1.49 -14.53
N PRO A 173 2.36 1.23 -14.25
CA PRO A 173 1.35 2.28 -14.32
C PRO A 173 1.63 3.41 -13.31
N CYS A 174 2.23 3.12 -12.16
CA CYS A 174 2.54 4.15 -11.16
C CYS A 174 3.58 5.17 -11.66
N VAL A 175 4.45 4.81 -12.62
CA VAL A 175 5.44 5.75 -13.18
C VAL A 175 4.88 6.60 -14.33
N THR A 176 3.77 6.19 -14.94
CA THR A 176 3.09 6.95 -16.01
C THR A 176 1.93 7.80 -15.50
N HIS A 177 1.39 7.48 -14.31
CA HIS A 177 0.31 8.22 -13.67
C HIS A 177 0.89 9.11 -12.58
N TYR A 178 1.28 10.32 -12.96
CA TYR A 178 1.92 11.30 -12.08
C TYR A 178 1.37 12.71 -12.30
N MET A 179 1.60 13.58 -11.33
CA MET A 179 1.40 15.04 -11.47
C MET A 179 2.75 15.72 -11.59
N VAL A 180 2.85 16.77 -12.40
CA VAL A 180 4.04 17.65 -12.37
C VAL A 180 4.02 18.51 -11.13
N GLY A 181 5.19 18.94 -10.66
CA GLY A 181 5.32 19.66 -9.40
C GLY A 181 4.46 20.92 -9.29
N ALA A 182 4.35 21.71 -10.37
CA ALA A 182 3.50 22.90 -10.40
C ALA A 182 2.01 22.58 -10.16
N ASP A 183 1.52 21.45 -10.66
CA ASP A 183 0.14 21.01 -10.42
C ASP A 183 -0.05 20.59 -8.96
N VAL A 184 0.94 19.90 -8.38
CA VAL A 184 0.94 19.56 -6.94
C VAL A 184 0.87 20.85 -6.12
N ASP A 185 1.71 21.84 -6.42
CA ASP A 185 1.75 23.12 -5.71
C ASP A 185 0.40 23.86 -5.83
N ALA A 186 -0.23 23.83 -7.01
CA ALA A 186 -1.55 24.41 -7.23
C ALA A 186 -2.66 23.73 -6.40
N LEU A 187 -2.57 22.42 -6.15
CA LEU A 187 -3.52 21.71 -5.27
C LEU A 187 -3.36 22.10 -3.79
N PHE A 188 -2.14 22.37 -3.32
CA PHE A 188 -1.88 22.77 -1.93
C PHE A 188 -2.13 24.26 -1.67
N ALA A 189 -1.94 25.12 -2.68
CA ALA A 189 -2.05 26.58 -2.55
C ALA A 189 -3.34 27.09 -1.88
N PRO A 190 -4.55 26.60 -2.21
CA PRO A 190 -5.79 27.11 -1.61
C PRO A 190 -6.09 26.53 -0.21
N LEU A 191 -5.33 25.53 0.25
CA LEU A 191 -5.60 24.86 1.51
C LEU A 191 -5.19 25.73 2.70
N PRO A 192 -5.98 25.74 3.80
CA PRO A 192 -5.63 26.48 5.00
C PRO A 192 -4.34 25.92 5.62
N GLU A 193 -3.52 26.79 6.21
CA GLU A 193 -2.36 26.36 6.98
C GLU A 193 -2.82 25.56 8.21
N GLY A 194 -2.11 24.47 8.49
CA GLY A 194 -2.47 23.55 9.56
C GLY A 194 -1.59 22.30 9.57
N PRO A 195 -1.66 21.49 10.63
CA PRO A 195 -0.86 20.27 10.75
C PRO A 195 -1.12 19.26 9.63
N GLU A 196 -2.35 19.15 9.14
CA GLU A 196 -2.75 18.23 8.06
C GLU A 196 -2.11 18.61 6.72
N LYS A 197 -2.17 19.90 6.37
CA LYS A 197 -1.51 20.47 5.18
C LYS A 197 0.01 20.32 5.29
N ALA A 198 0.59 20.73 6.41
CA ALA A 198 2.04 20.69 6.61
C ALA A 198 2.59 19.25 6.51
N PHE A 199 1.89 18.28 7.10
CA PHE A 199 2.23 16.86 7.01
C PHE A 199 2.15 16.37 5.56
N SER A 200 1.03 16.57 4.90
CA SER A 200 0.78 16.09 3.53
C SER A 200 1.74 16.73 2.51
N GLN A 201 2.03 18.02 2.67
CA GLN A 201 2.93 18.77 1.80
C GLN A 201 4.38 18.31 1.98
N ALA A 202 4.82 18.02 3.21
CA ALA A 202 6.16 17.47 3.46
C ALA A 202 6.35 16.10 2.76
N LEU A 203 5.34 15.21 2.84
CA LEU A 203 5.37 13.92 2.14
C LEU A 203 5.47 14.11 0.61
N ALA A 204 4.64 14.99 0.05
CA ALA A 204 4.64 15.28 -1.39
C ALA A 204 5.97 15.90 -1.85
N GLN A 205 6.54 16.81 -1.06
CA GLN A 205 7.83 17.44 -1.34
C GLN A 205 8.97 16.43 -1.31
N HIS A 206 9.03 15.57 -0.29
CA HIS A 206 10.04 14.52 -0.20
C HIS A 206 9.96 13.55 -1.40
N ALA A 207 8.74 13.14 -1.78
CA ALA A 207 8.53 12.26 -2.93
C ALA A 207 9.03 12.91 -4.24
N ARG A 208 8.73 14.19 -4.46
CA ARG A 208 9.19 14.97 -5.63
C ARG A 208 10.71 15.11 -5.66
N GLN A 209 11.31 15.46 -4.52
CA GLN A 209 12.76 15.59 -4.38
C GLN A 209 13.47 14.27 -4.65
N THR A 210 12.91 13.17 -4.15
CA THR A 210 13.45 11.82 -4.39
C THR A 210 13.41 11.50 -5.88
N ILE A 211 12.27 11.71 -6.56
CA ILE A 211 12.16 11.46 -8.00
C ILE A 211 13.19 12.29 -8.79
N ALA A 212 13.34 13.59 -8.47
CA ALA A 212 14.32 14.45 -9.09
C ALA A 212 15.77 13.98 -8.84
N GLY A 213 16.08 13.54 -7.62
CA GLY A 213 17.41 13.04 -7.23
C GLY A 213 17.85 11.79 -7.99
N TYR A 214 16.90 10.95 -8.43
CA TYR A 214 17.16 9.78 -9.27
C TYR A 214 17.04 10.06 -10.78
N GLY A 215 17.17 11.33 -11.20
CA GLY A 215 17.18 11.73 -12.60
C GLY A 215 15.80 11.86 -13.23
N GLY A 216 14.73 11.84 -12.43
CA GLY A 216 13.39 12.23 -12.86
C GLY A 216 13.23 13.75 -12.94
N GLY A 217 12.08 14.19 -13.45
CA GLY A 217 11.64 15.58 -13.33
C GLY A 217 11.00 15.87 -11.97
N ASP A 218 10.64 17.14 -11.74
CA ASP A 218 9.80 17.52 -10.61
C ASP A 218 8.38 16.96 -10.79
N ALA A 219 8.12 15.78 -10.19
CA ALA A 219 6.90 15.03 -10.36
C ALA A 219 6.52 14.25 -9.10
N PHE A 220 5.22 14.03 -8.92
CA PHE A 220 4.64 13.19 -7.88
C PHE A 220 3.94 11.98 -8.51
N ARG A 221 4.44 10.76 -8.25
CA ARG A 221 3.88 9.51 -8.78
C ARG A 221 2.82 8.94 -7.86
N PHE A 222 1.68 8.54 -8.42
CA PHE A 222 0.67 7.78 -7.68
C PHE A 222 1.09 6.31 -7.60
N VAL A 223 1.82 5.95 -6.53
CA VAL A 223 2.21 4.55 -6.23
C VAL A 223 1.11 3.88 -5.39
N ASP A 224 1.26 3.80 -4.07
CA ASP A 224 0.22 3.31 -3.15
C ASP A 224 -1.13 4.06 -3.30
N PRO A 225 -1.16 5.39 -3.58
CA PRO A 225 -2.40 6.07 -3.88
C PRO A 225 -3.14 5.50 -5.11
N PHE A 226 -2.47 4.93 -6.11
CA PHE A 226 -3.19 4.32 -7.23
C PHE A 226 -3.91 3.04 -6.78
N ALA A 227 -3.26 2.19 -5.99
CA ALA A 227 -3.91 1.01 -5.43
C ALA A 227 -5.11 1.36 -4.53
N ALA A 228 -4.97 2.37 -3.68
CA ALA A 228 -6.10 2.87 -2.89
C ALA A 228 -7.21 3.48 -3.77
N ALA A 229 -6.89 4.10 -4.92
CA ALA A 229 -7.89 4.63 -5.83
C ALA A 229 -8.69 3.52 -6.52
N VAL A 230 -8.05 2.41 -6.87
CA VAL A 230 -8.72 1.22 -7.42
C VAL A 230 -9.72 0.65 -6.41
N VAL A 231 -9.41 0.66 -5.11
CA VAL A 231 -10.34 0.26 -4.05
C VAL A 231 -11.51 1.25 -3.92
N ILE A 232 -11.25 2.55 -3.99
CA ILE A 232 -12.29 3.59 -3.85
C ILE A 232 -13.26 3.58 -5.02
N GLU A 233 -12.71 3.58 -6.23
CA GLU A 233 -13.40 3.72 -7.51
C GLU A 233 -12.83 2.71 -8.52
N PRO A 234 -13.27 1.43 -8.50
CA PRO A 234 -12.74 0.39 -9.40
C PRO A 234 -12.86 0.75 -10.88
N SER A 235 -13.86 1.56 -11.25
CA SER A 235 -14.06 2.06 -12.60
C SER A 235 -12.94 2.99 -13.09
N ILE A 236 -12.01 3.42 -12.22
CA ILE A 236 -10.83 4.22 -12.60
C ILE A 236 -9.93 3.46 -13.57
N VAL A 237 -9.90 2.13 -13.48
CA VAL A 237 -9.11 1.27 -14.36
C VAL A 237 -9.72 1.29 -15.76
N THR A 238 -8.97 1.80 -16.73
CA THR A 238 -9.38 1.85 -18.14
C THR A 238 -8.80 0.70 -18.94
N ARG A 239 -7.69 0.13 -18.49
CA ARG A 239 -7.03 -1.00 -19.11
C ARG A 239 -6.40 -1.92 -18.08
N SER A 240 -6.59 -3.22 -18.28
CA SER A 240 -6.01 -4.27 -17.47
C SER A 240 -5.82 -5.53 -18.29
N ILE A 241 -4.96 -6.42 -17.80
CA ILE A 241 -4.80 -7.78 -18.32
C ILE A 241 -5.21 -8.79 -17.25
N LYS A 242 -5.80 -9.91 -17.68
CA LYS A 242 -5.95 -11.08 -16.82
C LYS A 242 -4.82 -12.06 -17.12
N ALA A 243 -4.09 -12.47 -16.10
CA ALA A 243 -2.97 -13.39 -16.25
C ALA A 243 -2.76 -14.23 -14.98
N SER A 244 -2.20 -15.42 -15.16
CA SER A 244 -1.58 -16.16 -14.06
C SER A 244 -0.25 -15.49 -13.73
N VAL A 245 0.10 -15.42 -12.45
CA VAL A 245 1.34 -14.79 -11.97
C VAL A 245 2.06 -15.74 -11.03
N ASP A 246 3.37 -15.86 -11.19
CA ASP A 246 4.26 -16.53 -10.24
C ASP A 246 5.49 -15.63 -9.96
N VAL A 247 6.28 -15.95 -8.94
CA VAL A 247 7.44 -15.15 -8.53
C VAL A 247 8.71 -15.95 -8.72
N ALA A 248 9.69 -15.36 -9.40
CA ALA A 248 11.00 -15.98 -9.55
C ALA A 248 11.76 -16.01 -8.20
N LEU A 249 11.93 -17.20 -7.63
CA LEU A 249 12.59 -17.39 -6.33
C LEU A 249 14.06 -17.79 -6.43
N ALA A 250 14.49 -18.32 -7.58
CA ALA A 250 15.88 -18.73 -7.75
C ALA A 250 16.84 -17.54 -7.57
N PRO A 251 18.01 -17.73 -6.93
CA PRO A 251 19.04 -16.69 -6.88
C PRO A 251 19.44 -16.22 -8.28
N GLY A 252 19.60 -14.92 -8.47
CA GLY A 252 20.00 -14.34 -9.75
C GLY A 252 19.33 -13.00 -10.04
N ILE A 253 19.57 -12.48 -11.25
CA ILE A 253 19.10 -11.16 -11.69
C ILE A 253 17.57 -11.03 -11.78
N THR A 254 16.86 -12.16 -11.83
CA THR A 254 15.41 -12.22 -11.91
C THR A 254 14.74 -12.50 -10.57
N ARG A 255 15.49 -12.69 -9.47
CA ARG A 255 14.89 -12.97 -8.15
C ARG A 255 13.91 -11.85 -7.78
N GLY A 256 12.70 -12.21 -7.36
CA GLY A 256 11.61 -11.30 -7.02
C GLY A 256 10.84 -10.73 -8.22
N MET A 257 11.17 -11.13 -9.46
CA MET A 257 10.38 -10.78 -10.63
C MET A 257 9.02 -11.49 -10.57
N THR A 258 7.94 -10.74 -10.82
CA THR A 258 6.62 -11.30 -11.13
C THR A 258 6.61 -11.78 -12.59
N VAL A 259 6.53 -13.09 -12.78
CA VAL A 259 6.39 -13.73 -14.08
C VAL A 259 4.91 -13.71 -14.46
N VAL A 260 4.55 -12.83 -15.38
CA VAL A 260 3.17 -12.64 -15.84
C VAL A 260 2.91 -13.49 -17.07
N ASP A 261 1.95 -14.40 -16.98
CA ASP A 261 1.58 -15.32 -18.04
C ASP A 261 0.07 -15.22 -18.38
N PRO A 262 -0.29 -14.46 -19.43
CA PRO A 262 -1.66 -14.39 -19.93
C PRO A 262 -2.17 -15.71 -20.53
N SER A 263 -1.29 -16.67 -20.83
CA SER A 263 -1.68 -17.96 -21.40
C SER A 263 -2.13 -18.98 -20.34
N GLY A 264 -1.88 -18.72 -19.05
CA GLY A 264 -2.30 -19.59 -17.94
C GLY A 264 -1.46 -20.85 -17.75
N ARG A 265 -0.31 -20.98 -18.43
CA ARG A 265 0.58 -22.15 -18.32
C ARG A 265 1.27 -22.26 -16.95
N LEU A 266 1.43 -21.16 -16.22
CA LEU A 266 1.91 -21.20 -14.84
C LEU A 266 0.96 -21.95 -13.90
N GLY A 267 -0.34 -22.02 -14.24
CA GLY A 267 -1.33 -22.76 -13.45
C GLY A 267 -1.69 -22.12 -12.10
N THR A 268 -1.19 -20.91 -11.80
CA THR A 268 -1.65 -20.12 -10.65
C THR A 268 -3.00 -19.46 -10.96
N PRO A 269 -3.80 -19.09 -9.94
CA PRO A 269 -5.02 -18.33 -10.12
C PRO A 269 -4.83 -17.08 -11.00
N MET A 270 -5.82 -16.81 -11.85
CA MET A 270 -5.79 -15.64 -12.72
C MET A 270 -6.08 -14.38 -11.89
N VAL A 271 -5.17 -13.40 -11.97
CA VAL A 271 -5.32 -12.10 -11.33
C VAL A 271 -5.56 -11.02 -12.39
N THR A 272 -6.11 -9.88 -11.96
CA THR A 272 -6.24 -8.69 -12.83
C THR A 272 -5.05 -7.78 -12.58
N LEU A 273 -4.21 -7.51 -13.58
CA LEU A 273 -3.13 -6.53 -13.48
C LEU A 273 -3.53 -5.23 -14.18
N VAL A 274 -3.49 -4.13 -13.45
CA VAL A 274 -3.81 -2.79 -13.96
C VAL A 274 -2.71 -2.30 -14.90
N GLU A 275 -3.09 -1.78 -16.06
CA GLU A 275 -2.16 -1.16 -17.02
C GLU A 275 -2.36 0.35 -17.13
N GLU A 276 -3.62 0.82 -17.07
CA GLU A 276 -3.97 2.23 -17.21
C GLU A 276 -5.18 2.58 -16.35
N GLY A 277 -5.23 3.82 -15.86
CA GLY A 277 -6.38 4.38 -15.19
C GLY A 277 -6.56 5.87 -15.46
N ARG A 278 -7.73 6.42 -15.12
CA ARG A 278 -8.05 7.83 -15.36
C ARG A 278 -7.28 8.74 -14.39
N ILE A 279 -6.25 9.42 -14.88
CA ILE A 279 -5.39 10.31 -14.09
C ILE A 279 -6.21 11.42 -13.44
N GLU A 280 -7.20 12.00 -14.13
CA GLU A 280 -8.02 13.09 -13.59
C GLU A 280 -8.81 12.65 -12.35
N ARG A 281 -9.24 11.38 -12.31
CA ARG A 281 -9.90 10.80 -11.14
C ARG A 281 -8.89 10.57 -10.02
N LEU A 282 -7.67 10.11 -10.32
CA LEU A 282 -6.59 9.98 -9.31
C LEU A 282 -6.29 11.33 -8.66
N VAL A 283 -6.15 12.38 -9.47
CA VAL A 283 -5.93 13.75 -9.02
C VAL A 283 -7.08 14.21 -8.12
N GLY A 284 -8.34 13.98 -8.52
CA GLY A 284 -9.50 14.34 -7.71
C GLY A 284 -9.55 13.63 -6.35
N LEU A 285 -9.26 12.32 -6.30
CA LEU A 285 -9.21 11.54 -5.06
C LEU A 285 -8.07 12.01 -4.15
N TYR A 286 -6.92 12.34 -4.73
CA TYR A 286 -5.77 12.87 -3.99
C TYR A 286 -6.05 14.29 -3.48
N GLN A 287 -6.68 15.15 -4.28
CA GLN A 287 -7.10 16.48 -3.89
C GLN A 287 -8.04 16.43 -2.68
N ALA A 288 -9.03 15.52 -2.70
CA ALA A 288 -9.89 15.28 -1.53
C ALA A 288 -9.08 14.81 -0.31
N SER A 289 -8.03 14.01 -0.52
CA SER A 289 -7.15 13.55 0.56
C SER A 289 -6.35 14.66 1.23
N ILE A 290 -5.78 15.59 0.46
CA ILE A 290 -4.97 16.67 1.03
C ILE A 290 -5.85 17.79 1.61
N ALA A 291 -7.08 17.92 1.13
CA ALA A 291 -8.09 18.83 1.68
C ALA A 291 -8.83 18.24 2.89
N TYR A 292 -8.49 17.02 3.31
CA TYR A 292 -9.12 16.38 4.45
C TYR A 292 -8.90 17.21 5.72
N ALA A 293 -10.01 17.61 6.34
CA ALA A 293 -10.03 18.23 7.64
C ALA A 293 -10.91 17.36 8.55
N PRO A 294 -10.40 16.89 9.70
CA PRO A 294 -11.20 16.12 10.62
C PRO A 294 -12.35 16.96 11.16
N ALA A 295 -13.52 16.34 11.37
CA ALA A 295 -14.60 16.99 12.08
C ALA A 295 -14.13 17.30 13.51
N PRO A 296 -14.36 18.52 14.05
CA PRO A 296 -13.93 18.83 15.41
C PRO A 296 -14.55 17.83 16.37
N ARG A 297 -13.72 17.01 17.06
CA ARG A 297 -14.20 16.13 18.13
C ARG A 297 -14.99 16.98 19.11
N ALA A 298 -16.24 16.60 19.38
CA ALA A 298 -17.01 17.19 20.44
C ALA A 298 -16.16 17.09 21.71
N ARG A 299 -15.66 18.23 22.22
CA ARG A 299 -14.94 18.27 23.49
C ARG A 299 -15.90 17.71 24.52
N ILE A 300 -15.66 16.47 24.96
CA ILE A 300 -16.28 15.98 26.18
C ILE A 300 -15.75 16.91 27.27
N ALA A 301 -16.58 17.85 27.70
CA ALA A 301 -16.30 18.66 28.86
C ALA A 301 -16.07 17.69 30.01
N THR A 302 -14.81 17.55 30.41
CA THR A 302 -14.48 16.93 31.68
C THR A 302 -14.93 17.94 32.74
N ALA A 303 -15.88 17.51 33.56
CA ALA A 303 -16.48 18.28 34.65
C ALA A 303 -15.44 18.71 35.69
#